data_AF-A0A9D1PQ88-F1
#
_entry.id   AF-A0A9D1PQ88-F1
#
_cell.length_a   1.000
_cell.length_b   1.000
_cell.length_c   1.000
_cell.angle_alpha   90.00
_cell.angle_beta   90.00
_cell.angle_gamma   90.00
#
_symmetry.space_group_name_H-M   'P 1'
#
loop_
_entity.id
_entity.type
_entity.pdbx_description
1 polymer ?
#
loop_
_entity_poly.entity_id
_entity_poly.type
_entity_poly.pdbx_seq_one_letter_code
_entity_poly.pdbx_strand_id
1 'polypeptide(L)'
;MLKKSRVGLKKLLRPAVCAALAAAAMSFNVYAKQDITVLIDGDRMEFDTQPFIQNERVMVPMRTIFEGLGAEVVWYEDTEIITAGMKDKVVTLQIGSGQMLCGDTRVTLEAPPVLAEDRTMVPVRAVSEAFGSTVGWDEQSRTVTITSPVEENETMSGTVISDEYRYKNFDGEYNGVSIFDNAKSDYFGMELLRIPESDGEDYADIVSTMADMLPDCKVYCGIIPTASEFYAAKVYKTNYLSAISDIYNSLSENVIPFNIERIMMENADEYIYFKTDHHWTHLGSYYAYREFCSVSGNIPAELDEFETETIDGYLGSWGGVTDGTDGYGMLSASRDRIELFLPKVHCEAAAYSDMELENKIRDIELIDLSRKNYEIFIEGDNPAVHIRTDANSGKSVCIIKESYGNAFSTWLVNNYDDIYVIDYRQFNGNSGNDFRFNINDFHRLYPFDELIVLSYPYTVLADDLRECLRGLTENGVSATLDVE
;
A
#
# COMPACT_ATOMS: atom_id res chain seq x y z
N MET A 1 -26.07 -110.47 -9.62
CA MET A 1 -27.46 -110.50 -10.14
C MET A 1 -27.95 -109.06 -10.21
N LEU A 2 -28.29 -108.56 -11.42
CA LEU A 2 -29.03 -107.30 -11.70
C LEU A 2 -28.39 -105.96 -11.28
N LYS A 3 -28.72 -104.79 -11.84
CA LYS A 3 -28.93 -104.30 -13.21
C LYS A 3 -28.87 -102.75 -13.10
N LYS A 4 -28.46 -102.09 -14.18
CA LYS A 4 -28.55 -100.63 -14.47
C LYS A 4 -29.88 -99.97 -14.08
N SER A 5 -29.84 -98.69 -13.69
CA SER A 5 -30.54 -97.53 -14.30
C SER A 5 -30.29 -96.29 -13.42
N ARG A 6 -29.88 -95.08 -13.85
CA ARG A 6 -30.26 -94.09 -14.89
C ARG A 6 -31.58 -93.33 -14.62
N VAL A 7 -31.42 -92.00 -14.61
CA VAL A 7 -32.35 -90.89 -14.96
C VAL A 7 -33.04 -90.14 -13.80
N GLY A 8 -32.93 -88.79 -13.85
CA GLY A 8 -33.94 -87.90 -13.26
C GLY A 8 -33.52 -86.45 -12.96
N LEU A 9 -33.39 -85.60 -13.97
CA LEU A 9 -33.19 -84.14 -13.85
C LEU A 9 -34.53 -83.44 -13.56
N LYS A 10 -34.64 -82.64 -12.47
CA LYS A 10 -35.58 -81.50 -12.38
C LYS A 10 -34.97 -80.36 -11.54
N LYS A 11 -34.98 -79.16 -12.13
CA LYS A 11 -34.55 -77.85 -11.60
C LYS A 11 -35.33 -77.44 -10.34
N LEU A 12 -34.73 -76.65 -9.44
CA LEU A 12 -35.29 -75.35 -8.98
C LEU A 12 -34.29 -74.55 -8.08
N LEU A 13 -34.05 -73.31 -8.52
CA LEU A 13 -33.61 -72.03 -7.89
C LEU A 13 -32.98 -71.93 -6.47
N ARG A 14 -31.92 -71.08 -6.41
CA ARG A 14 -31.17 -70.44 -5.27
C ARG A 14 -32.05 -69.48 -4.41
N PRO A 15 -31.60 -68.85 -3.28
CA PRO A 15 -30.21 -68.60 -2.74
C PRO A 15 -30.01 -68.97 -1.23
N ALA A 16 -28.82 -69.37 -0.73
CA ALA A 16 -27.55 -68.68 -0.41
C ALA A 16 -27.54 -67.81 0.88
N VAL A 17 -26.83 -68.27 1.94
CA VAL A 17 -26.06 -67.44 2.91
C VAL A 17 -24.87 -68.27 3.43
N CYS A 18 -23.66 -67.68 3.36
CA CYS A 18 -22.38 -68.22 3.83
C CYS A 18 -22.07 -67.73 5.26
N ALA A 19 -21.37 -68.54 6.05
CA ALA A 19 -20.73 -68.13 7.30
C ALA A 19 -19.24 -68.54 7.26
N ALA A 20 -18.33 -67.63 7.63
CA ALA A 20 -16.92 -67.91 7.85
C ALA A 20 -16.41 -67.09 9.04
N LEU A 21 -15.69 -67.78 9.94
CA LEU A 21 -15.09 -67.25 11.17
C LEU A 21 -13.87 -66.36 10.91
N ALA A 22 -13.67 -65.33 11.75
CA ALA A 22 -12.45 -64.53 11.82
C ALA A 22 -11.78 -64.62 13.20
N ALA A 23 -10.46 -64.77 13.19
CA ALA A 23 -9.57 -64.78 14.35
C ALA A 23 -9.25 -63.36 14.83
N ALA A 24 -9.21 -63.14 16.15
CA ALA A 24 -8.92 -61.85 16.76
C ALA A 24 -7.40 -61.59 16.81
N ALA A 25 -6.95 -60.56 16.09
CA ALA A 25 -5.68 -59.89 16.31
C ALA A 25 -5.93 -58.69 17.23
N MET A 26 -5.23 -58.62 18.38
CA MET A 26 -5.22 -57.39 19.18
C MET A 26 -4.25 -56.40 18.55
N SER A 27 -4.81 -55.37 17.93
CA SER A 27 -4.07 -54.21 17.43
C SER A 27 -3.72 -53.28 18.60
N PHE A 28 -2.43 -53.05 18.84
CA PHE A 28 -2.00 -51.87 19.60
C PHE A 28 -2.15 -50.67 18.67
N ASN A 29 -3.06 -49.74 18.99
CA ASN A 29 -3.11 -48.45 18.32
C ASN A 29 -1.92 -47.61 18.80
N VAL A 30 -0.91 -47.47 17.94
CA VAL A 30 0.06 -46.38 18.06
C VAL A 30 -0.65 -45.13 17.55
N TYR A 31 -1.13 -44.28 18.44
CA TYR A 31 -1.57 -42.94 18.07
C TYR A 31 -0.33 -42.12 17.74
N ALA A 32 -0.12 -41.80 16.46
CA ALA A 32 0.85 -40.80 16.07
C ALA A 32 0.42 -39.46 16.70
N LYS A 33 1.32 -38.84 17.47
CA LYS A 33 1.09 -37.52 18.04
C LYS A 33 1.03 -36.53 16.87
N GLN A 34 -0.13 -35.92 16.65
CA GLN A 34 -0.31 -34.95 15.57
C GLN A 34 0.40 -33.64 15.96
N ASP A 35 1.22 -33.13 15.04
CA ASP A 35 1.98 -31.89 15.23
C ASP A 35 1.05 -30.68 15.35
N ILE A 36 1.54 -29.62 15.97
CA ILE A 36 0.81 -28.36 16.13
C ILE A 36 1.10 -27.48 14.93
N THR A 37 0.06 -27.00 14.26
CA THR A 37 0.19 -25.99 13.19
C THR A 37 0.04 -24.61 13.79
N VAL A 38 0.84 -23.64 13.34
CA VAL A 38 0.71 -22.23 13.74
C VAL A 38 0.53 -21.40 12.48
N LEU A 39 -0.50 -20.57 12.46
CA LEU A 39 -0.78 -19.59 11.42
C LEU A 39 -0.62 -18.19 12.01
N ILE A 40 0.10 -17.30 11.33
CA ILE A 40 0.15 -15.86 11.63
C ILE A 40 -0.48 -15.15 10.43
N ASP A 41 -1.58 -14.44 10.66
CA ASP A 41 -2.28 -13.66 9.61
C ASP A 41 -2.60 -14.47 8.34
N GLY A 42 -2.87 -15.78 8.51
CA GLY A 42 -3.15 -16.72 7.43
C GLY A 42 -1.94 -17.50 6.93
N ASP A 43 -0.73 -17.03 7.20
CA ASP A 43 0.52 -17.67 6.78
C ASP A 43 0.95 -18.78 7.73
N ARG A 44 1.32 -19.93 7.13
CA ARG A 44 1.77 -21.10 7.88
C ARG A 44 3.22 -20.96 8.29
N MET A 45 3.48 -21.05 9.59
CA MET A 45 4.83 -20.97 10.14
C MET A 45 5.54 -22.33 10.12
N GLU A 46 6.80 -22.31 9.72
CA GLU A 46 7.70 -23.45 9.76
C GLU A 46 8.66 -23.35 10.95
N PHE A 47 8.90 -24.47 11.63
CA PHE A 47 9.72 -24.51 12.86
C PHE A 47 10.83 -25.56 12.76
N ASP A 48 12.03 -25.17 13.17
CA ASP A 48 13.15 -26.10 13.34
C ASP A 48 13.02 -26.96 14.60
N THR A 49 12.36 -26.44 15.63
CA THR A 49 11.95 -27.13 16.86
C THR A 49 10.44 -27.13 16.97
N GLN A 50 9.83 -28.32 17.02
CA GLN A 50 8.38 -28.43 16.92
C GLN A 50 7.65 -27.82 18.14
N PRO A 51 6.56 -27.05 17.93
CA PRO A 51 5.73 -26.59 19.03
C PRO A 51 5.11 -27.75 19.82
N PHE A 52 4.89 -27.57 21.12
CA PHE A 52 4.32 -28.60 21.98
C PHE A 52 3.37 -28.03 23.04
N ILE A 53 2.57 -28.90 23.66
CA ILE A 53 1.70 -28.51 24.78
C ILE A 53 2.40 -28.86 26.10
N GLN A 54 2.52 -27.88 26.99
CA GLN A 54 2.97 -28.06 28.37
C GLN A 54 2.07 -27.25 29.30
N ASN A 55 1.62 -27.87 30.40
CA ASN A 55 0.68 -27.26 31.36
C ASN A 55 -0.55 -26.64 30.68
N GLU A 56 -1.15 -27.36 29.73
CA GLU A 56 -2.31 -26.90 28.93
C GLU A 56 -2.03 -25.62 28.11
N ARG A 57 -0.77 -25.30 27.83
CA ARG A 57 -0.37 -24.17 26.99
C ARG A 57 0.48 -24.62 25.82
N VAL A 58 0.23 -24.02 24.67
CA VAL A 58 1.06 -24.23 23.48
C VAL A 58 2.34 -23.41 23.63
N MET A 59 3.45 -24.12 23.60
CA MET A 59 4.81 -23.62 23.68
C MET A 59 5.39 -23.60 22.27
N VAL A 60 5.91 -22.45 21.86
CA VAL A 60 6.42 -22.19 20.49
C VAL A 60 7.87 -21.69 20.57
N PRO A 61 8.71 -21.98 19.56
CA PRO A 61 10.03 -21.37 19.45
C PRO A 61 9.87 -19.85 19.40
N MET A 62 10.51 -19.19 20.35
CA MET A 62 10.31 -17.77 20.58
C MET A 62 10.66 -16.95 19.33
N ARG A 63 11.89 -17.10 18.83
CA ARG A 63 12.41 -16.30 17.70
C ARG A 63 11.46 -16.29 16.51
N THR A 64 10.97 -17.46 16.09
CA THR A 64 10.09 -17.62 14.92
C THR A 64 8.79 -16.84 15.04
N ILE A 65 8.19 -16.80 16.24
CA ILE A 65 6.93 -16.06 16.44
C ILE A 65 7.18 -14.56 16.52
N PHE A 66 8.22 -14.12 17.23
CA PHE A 66 8.51 -12.70 17.36
C PHE A 66 8.95 -12.11 16.00
N GLU A 67 9.83 -12.77 15.26
CA GLU A 67 10.24 -12.32 13.92
C GLU A 67 9.07 -12.41 12.93
N GLY A 68 8.23 -13.45 13.02
CA GLY A 68 7.00 -13.57 12.23
C GLY A 68 5.96 -12.47 12.53
N LEU A 69 6.02 -11.87 13.73
CA LEU A 69 5.24 -10.69 14.10
C LEU A 69 5.99 -9.37 13.84
N GLY A 70 7.19 -9.40 13.24
CA GLY A 70 7.98 -8.20 12.93
C GLY A 70 8.81 -7.63 14.09
N ALA A 71 9.02 -8.40 15.17
CA ALA A 71 9.80 -7.98 16.33
C ALA A 71 11.27 -8.42 16.25
N GLU A 72 12.18 -7.57 16.70
CA GLU A 72 13.61 -7.90 16.86
C GLU A 72 13.85 -8.59 18.21
N VAL A 73 14.66 -9.66 18.22
CA VAL A 73 14.91 -10.48 19.42
C VAL A 73 16.39 -10.50 19.81
N VAL A 74 16.65 -10.14 21.07
CA VAL A 74 17.97 -10.22 21.71
C VAL A 74 17.95 -11.23 22.86
N TRP A 75 18.97 -12.08 22.92
CA TRP A 75 19.17 -13.06 24.00
C TRP A 75 20.43 -12.73 24.79
N TYR A 76 20.30 -12.65 26.11
CA TYR A 76 21.39 -12.40 27.06
C TYR A 76 21.72 -13.69 27.82
N GLU A 77 22.75 -14.39 27.38
CA GLU A 77 23.17 -15.70 27.89
C GLU A 77 23.48 -15.68 29.40
N ASP A 78 24.22 -14.67 29.89
CA ASP A 78 24.65 -14.58 31.29
C ASP A 78 23.49 -14.50 32.30
N THR A 79 22.36 -13.94 31.87
CA THR A 79 21.19 -13.67 32.74
C THR A 79 19.99 -14.53 32.40
N GLU A 80 20.09 -15.32 31.33
CA GLU A 80 18.98 -16.05 30.72
C GLU A 80 17.76 -15.14 30.43
N ILE A 81 18.04 -13.91 30.00
CA ILE A 81 17.03 -12.88 29.69
C ILE A 81 16.86 -12.77 28.18
N ILE A 82 15.61 -12.81 27.78
CA ILE A 82 15.14 -12.49 26.45
C ILE A 82 14.61 -11.05 26.47
N THR A 83 14.97 -10.25 25.47
CA THR A 83 14.28 -9.01 25.15
C THR A 83 13.82 -9.03 23.71
N ALA A 84 12.56 -8.70 23.47
CA ALA A 84 12.02 -8.53 22.13
C ALA A 84 11.37 -7.16 21.99
N GLY A 85 11.68 -6.45 20.90
CA GLY A 85 11.19 -5.10 20.63
C GLY A 85 10.41 -5.04 19.34
N MET A 86 9.28 -4.34 19.35
CA MET A 86 8.49 -4.02 18.17
C MET A 86 7.90 -2.62 18.35
N LYS A 87 8.25 -1.69 17.46
CA LYS A 87 7.88 -0.26 17.57
C LYS A 87 8.23 0.31 18.96
N ASP A 88 7.22 0.72 19.73
CA ASP A 88 7.32 1.27 21.09
C ASP A 88 7.17 0.22 22.20
N LYS A 89 6.86 -1.04 21.87
CA LYS A 89 6.65 -2.13 22.82
C LYS A 89 7.92 -2.96 23.00
N VAL A 90 8.31 -3.17 24.26
CA VAL A 90 9.42 -4.04 24.63
C VAL A 90 8.92 -5.11 25.58
N VAL A 91 9.10 -6.38 25.20
CA VAL A 91 8.78 -7.54 26.02
C VAL A 91 10.08 -8.13 26.56
N THR A 92 10.16 -8.33 27.87
CA THR A 92 11.29 -8.99 28.54
C THR A 92 10.83 -10.24 29.28
N LEU A 93 11.48 -11.36 28.99
CA LEU A 93 11.20 -12.68 29.57
C LEU A 93 12.48 -13.23 30.17
N GLN A 94 12.37 -14.02 31.23
CA GLN A 94 13.49 -14.76 31.80
C GLN A 94 13.14 -16.24 31.88
N ILE A 95 14.08 -17.12 31.52
CA ILE A 95 13.87 -18.56 31.59
C ILE A 95 13.48 -18.98 33.01
N GLY A 96 12.48 -19.85 33.11
CA GLY A 96 11.96 -20.35 34.39
C GLY A 96 11.11 -19.35 35.19
N SER A 97 11.07 -18.07 34.80
CA SER A 97 10.23 -17.06 35.45
C SER A 97 8.77 -17.21 35.03
N GLY A 98 7.86 -17.26 36.01
CA GLY A 98 6.41 -17.16 35.76
C GLY A 98 5.93 -15.72 35.54
N GLN A 99 6.85 -14.79 35.30
CA GLN A 99 6.58 -13.37 35.09
C GLN A 99 7.30 -12.90 33.83
N MET A 100 6.63 -12.06 33.04
CA MET A 100 7.23 -11.25 31.98
C MET A 100 7.02 -9.76 32.27
N LEU A 101 7.82 -8.93 31.61
CA LEU A 101 7.62 -7.48 31.55
C LEU A 101 7.17 -7.09 30.15
N CYS A 102 6.14 -6.28 30.04
CA CYS A 102 5.76 -5.56 28.83
C CYS A 102 5.90 -4.06 29.14
N GLY A 103 6.96 -3.44 28.63
CA GLY A 103 7.48 -2.17 29.14
C GLY A 103 7.74 -2.26 30.65
N ASP A 104 7.10 -1.38 31.42
CA ASP A 104 7.17 -1.37 32.88
C ASP A 104 6.12 -2.26 33.58
N THR A 105 5.23 -2.89 32.82
CA THR A 105 4.11 -3.68 33.37
C THR A 105 4.48 -5.14 33.55
N ARG A 106 4.27 -5.68 34.75
CA ARG A 106 4.43 -7.11 35.04
C ARG A 106 3.21 -7.90 34.61
N VAL A 107 3.42 -8.93 33.80
CA VAL A 107 2.39 -9.87 33.38
C VAL A 107 2.73 -11.26 33.90
N THR A 108 1.75 -11.92 34.53
CA THR A 108 1.90 -13.29 35.01
C THR A 108 1.70 -14.27 33.87
N LEU A 109 2.67 -15.16 33.68
CA LEU A 109 2.61 -16.19 32.66
C LEU A 109 1.92 -17.44 33.20
N GLU A 110 1.03 -18.01 32.41
CA GLU A 110 0.35 -19.27 32.75
C GLU A 110 1.29 -20.48 32.65
N ALA A 111 2.38 -20.36 31.88
CA ALA A 111 3.51 -21.28 31.89
C ALA A 111 4.83 -20.48 31.76
N PRO A 112 5.89 -20.82 32.51
CA PRO A 112 7.17 -20.12 32.40
C PRO A 112 7.86 -20.45 31.05
N PRO A 113 8.70 -19.53 30.52
CA PRO A 113 9.57 -19.85 29.39
C PRO A 113 10.53 -20.99 29.76
N VAL A 114 10.76 -21.91 28.83
CA VAL A 114 11.62 -23.08 29.05
C VAL A 114 12.63 -23.23 27.92
N LEU A 115 13.76 -23.86 28.22
CA LEU A 115 14.71 -24.29 27.20
C LEU A 115 14.36 -25.72 26.76
N ALA A 116 14.13 -25.93 25.45
CA ALA A 116 13.92 -27.25 24.86
C ALA A 116 14.65 -27.34 23.53
N GLU A 117 15.44 -28.40 23.33
CA GLU A 117 16.18 -28.66 22.08
C GLU A 117 16.99 -27.44 21.58
N ASP A 118 17.69 -26.76 22.48
CA ASP A 118 18.47 -25.54 22.21
C ASP A 118 17.66 -24.36 21.65
N ARG A 119 16.35 -24.35 21.90
CA ARG A 119 15.44 -23.23 21.64
C ARG A 119 14.74 -22.79 22.92
N THR A 120 14.59 -21.48 23.05
CA THR A 120 13.71 -20.89 24.06
C THR A 120 12.28 -21.04 23.59
N MET A 121 11.47 -21.71 24.41
CA MET A 121 10.06 -21.97 24.18
C MET A 121 9.22 -21.10 25.09
N VAL A 122 8.24 -20.42 24.51
CA VAL A 122 7.38 -19.46 25.21
C VAL A 122 5.90 -19.78 25.00
N PRO A 123 5.01 -19.41 25.94
CA PRO A 123 3.57 -19.57 25.73
C PRO A 123 3.10 -18.65 24.62
N VAL A 124 2.60 -19.22 23.52
CA VAL A 124 2.24 -18.47 22.29
C VAL A 124 1.26 -17.32 22.57
N ARG A 125 0.25 -17.57 23.39
CA ARG A 125 -0.76 -16.57 23.75
C ARG A 125 -0.15 -15.36 24.45
N ALA A 126 0.69 -15.60 25.46
CA ALA A 126 1.26 -14.51 26.25
C ALA A 126 2.14 -13.59 25.41
N VAL A 127 2.91 -14.16 24.47
CA VAL A 127 3.81 -13.37 23.63
C VAL A 127 3.09 -12.63 22.52
N SER A 128 2.11 -13.26 21.87
CA SER A 128 1.30 -12.61 20.83
C SER A 128 0.40 -11.51 21.41
N GLU A 129 -0.27 -11.76 22.54
CA GLU A 129 -1.12 -10.75 23.21
C GLU A 129 -0.31 -9.57 23.74
N ALA A 130 0.97 -9.77 24.11
CA ALA A 130 1.84 -8.67 24.53
C ALA A 130 2.06 -7.62 23.43
N PHE A 131 1.96 -8.00 22.15
CA PHE A 131 2.00 -7.06 21.02
C PHE A 131 0.63 -6.59 20.56
N GLY A 132 -0.46 -7.14 21.13
CA GLY A 132 -1.83 -6.77 20.81
C GLY A 132 -2.55 -7.75 19.87
N SER A 133 -1.90 -8.84 19.47
CA SER A 133 -2.53 -9.87 18.63
C SER A 133 -3.55 -10.70 19.41
N THR A 134 -4.55 -11.24 18.72
CA THR A 134 -5.47 -12.24 19.26
C THR A 134 -5.01 -13.64 18.92
N VAL A 135 -5.27 -14.61 19.80
CA VAL A 135 -4.81 -16.00 19.61
C VAL A 135 -5.97 -17.00 19.75
N GLY A 136 -6.33 -17.61 18.63
CA GLY A 136 -7.25 -18.74 18.53
C GLY A 136 -6.55 -20.09 18.68
N TRP A 137 -7.27 -21.07 19.21
CA TRP A 137 -6.84 -22.48 19.24
C TRP A 137 -7.98 -23.37 18.75
N ASP A 138 -7.71 -24.14 17.70
CA ASP A 138 -8.62 -25.17 17.19
C ASP A 138 -8.13 -26.56 17.63
N GLU A 139 -8.88 -27.18 18.55
CA GLU A 139 -8.52 -28.48 19.13
C GLU A 139 -8.56 -29.63 18.11
N GLN A 140 -9.46 -29.57 17.14
CA GLN A 140 -9.68 -30.66 16.18
C GLN A 140 -8.53 -30.76 15.17
N SER A 141 -8.08 -29.62 14.67
CA SER A 141 -6.97 -29.49 13.71
C SER A 141 -5.62 -29.29 14.39
N ARG A 142 -5.60 -29.00 15.70
CA ARG A 142 -4.41 -28.63 16.49
C ARG A 142 -3.70 -27.41 15.91
N THR A 143 -4.49 -26.41 15.54
CA THR A 143 -4.02 -25.18 14.90
C THR A 143 -4.11 -24.01 15.87
N VAL A 144 -3.00 -23.30 16.03
CA VAL A 144 -2.97 -21.96 16.62
C VAL A 144 -3.16 -20.95 15.47
N THR A 145 -4.10 -20.03 15.62
CA THR A 145 -4.26 -18.89 14.70
C THR A 145 -3.94 -17.62 15.48
N ILE A 146 -2.91 -16.90 15.04
CA ILE A 146 -2.55 -15.59 15.56
C ILE A 146 -3.06 -14.58 14.54
N THR A 147 -3.87 -13.63 14.99
CA THR A 147 -4.33 -12.51 14.19
C THR A 147 -3.76 -11.25 14.81
N SER A 148 -2.86 -10.59 14.09
CA SER A 148 -2.29 -9.31 14.47
C SER A 148 -3.40 -8.28 14.68
N PRO A 149 -3.22 -7.30 15.60
CA PRO A 149 -4.20 -6.23 15.71
C PRO A 149 -4.27 -5.53 14.35
N VAL A 150 -5.47 -5.37 13.81
CA VAL A 150 -5.71 -4.36 12.78
C VAL A 150 -5.37 -3.04 13.46
N GLU A 151 -4.25 -2.44 13.11
CA GLU A 151 -4.03 -1.04 13.49
C GLU A 151 -5.23 -0.29 12.89
N GLU A 152 -6.06 0.32 13.74
CA GLU A 152 -6.93 1.39 13.25
C GLU A 152 -6.01 2.33 12.46
N ASN A 153 -6.33 2.58 11.20
CA ASN A 153 -5.47 3.34 10.31
C ASN A 153 -5.38 4.76 10.91
N GLU A 154 -4.34 5.02 11.70
CA GLU A 154 -4.10 6.30 12.40
C GLU A 154 -3.77 7.42 11.41
N THR A 155 -3.96 7.21 10.11
CA THR A 155 -3.83 8.21 9.07
C THR A 155 -4.62 9.42 9.49
N MET A 156 -3.89 10.51 9.79
CA MET A 156 -4.35 11.81 10.30
C MET A 156 -4.40 12.04 11.81
N SER A 157 -4.25 11.01 12.64
CA SER A 157 -4.23 11.17 14.10
C SER A 157 -3.01 11.99 14.54
N GLY A 158 -3.24 13.14 15.16
CA GLY A 158 -2.19 14.00 15.71
C GLY A 158 -1.66 15.11 14.79
N THR A 159 -2.15 15.23 13.55
CA THR A 159 -1.75 16.38 12.70
C THR A 159 -2.39 17.67 13.21
N VAL A 160 -1.56 18.61 13.69
CA VAL A 160 -2.01 19.94 14.12
C VAL A 160 -1.71 20.95 13.03
N ILE A 161 -2.76 21.49 12.42
CA ILE A 161 -2.58 22.53 11.41
C ILE A 161 -2.32 23.88 12.08
N SER A 162 -1.07 24.32 12.06
CA SER A 162 -0.69 25.61 12.64
C SER A 162 -1.22 26.79 11.81
N ASP A 163 -1.42 27.93 12.46
CA ASP A 163 -1.87 29.16 11.79
C ASP A 163 -0.69 30.04 11.31
N GLU A 164 0.55 29.60 11.53
CA GLU A 164 1.73 30.45 11.37
C GLU A 164 2.13 30.68 9.91
N TYR A 165 1.83 29.73 9.02
CA TYR A 165 2.18 29.76 7.58
C TYR A 165 1.01 30.20 6.68
N ARG A 166 -0.11 30.64 7.27
CA ARG A 166 -1.34 30.92 6.51
C ARG A 166 -1.36 32.29 5.87
N TYR A 167 -1.93 32.34 4.66
CA TYR A 167 -2.34 33.58 4.01
C TYR A 167 -3.58 34.12 4.72
N LYS A 168 -3.52 35.39 5.13
CA LYS A 168 -4.47 35.96 6.11
C LYS A 168 -5.69 36.59 5.46
N ASN A 169 -5.54 37.06 4.24
CA ASN A 169 -6.54 37.87 3.57
C ASN A 169 -7.05 37.10 2.36
N PHE A 170 -8.37 36.93 2.28
CA PHE A 170 -9.03 36.43 1.09
C PHE A 170 -9.38 37.61 0.19
N ASP A 171 -8.97 37.54 -1.07
CA ASP A 171 -9.16 38.61 -2.05
C ASP A 171 -10.32 38.35 -3.03
N GLY A 172 -10.78 37.10 -3.13
CA GLY A 172 -11.94 36.76 -3.95
C GLY A 172 -11.78 35.42 -4.67
N GLU A 173 -12.86 35.01 -5.32
CA GLU A 173 -12.88 33.85 -6.20
C GLU A 173 -12.96 34.30 -7.66
N TYR A 174 -12.06 33.76 -8.49
CA TYR A 174 -11.93 34.10 -9.90
C TYR A 174 -11.89 32.81 -10.72
N ASN A 175 -12.94 32.57 -11.51
CA ASN A 175 -13.11 31.35 -12.30
C ASN A 175 -12.91 30.05 -11.49
N GLY A 176 -13.43 30.01 -10.26
CA GLY A 176 -13.33 28.85 -9.36
C GLY A 176 -12.03 28.77 -8.56
N VAL A 177 -11.07 29.68 -8.76
CA VAL A 177 -9.84 29.77 -7.96
C VAL A 177 -10.00 30.83 -6.88
N SER A 178 -9.81 30.43 -5.62
CA SER A 178 -9.76 31.33 -4.48
C SER A 178 -8.38 31.96 -4.36
N ILE A 179 -8.30 33.30 -4.38
CA ILE A 179 -7.02 34.01 -4.25
C ILE A 179 -6.91 34.57 -2.84
N PHE A 180 -5.78 34.27 -2.21
CA PHE A 180 -5.39 34.80 -0.91
C PHE A 180 -4.15 35.69 -1.05
N ASP A 181 -3.98 36.66 -0.16
CA ASP A 181 -2.78 37.50 -0.10
C ASP A 181 -2.05 37.47 1.24
N ASN A 182 -0.75 37.72 1.13
CA ASN A 182 0.10 38.15 2.21
C ASN A 182 0.60 39.58 1.93
N ALA A 183 0.09 40.54 2.69
CA ALA A 183 0.45 41.96 2.59
C ALA A 183 0.21 42.60 1.20
N LYS A 184 -0.82 42.16 0.47
CA LYS A 184 -1.28 42.73 -0.83
C LYS A 184 -0.19 42.83 -1.91
N SER A 185 0.85 42.00 -1.79
CA SER A 185 1.99 41.99 -2.71
C SER A 185 2.44 40.58 -3.07
N ASP A 186 1.92 39.56 -2.38
CA ASP A 186 2.17 38.15 -2.63
C ASP A 186 0.83 37.42 -2.57
N TYR A 187 0.46 36.76 -3.67
CA TYR A 187 -0.86 36.17 -3.91
C TYR A 187 -0.72 34.68 -4.17
N PHE A 188 -1.65 33.91 -3.63
CA PHE A 188 -1.69 32.45 -3.76
C PHE A 188 -3.10 32.04 -4.21
N GLY A 189 -3.19 31.44 -5.39
CA GLY A 189 -4.37 30.77 -5.89
C GLY A 189 -4.52 29.37 -5.31
N MET A 190 -5.66 29.09 -4.69
CA MET A 190 -5.98 27.80 -4.11
C MET A 190 -7.39 27.39 -4.54
N GLU A 191 -7.58 26.09 -4.71
CA GLU A 191 -8.90 25.50 -4.80
C GLU A 191 -9.38 25.03 -3.43
N LEU A 192 -10.63 25.35 -3.13
CA LEU A 192 -11.30 24.97 -1.89
C LEU A 192 -12.19 23.77 -2.20
N LEU A 193 -11.66 22.57 -1.98
CA LEU A 193 -12.34 21.33 -2.30
C LEU A 193 -13.12 20.76 -1.13
N ARG A 194 -14.07 19.88 -1.42
CA ARG A 194 -14.71 19.03 -0.42
C ARG A 194 -14.86 17.65 -1.00
N ILE A 195 -14.55 16.63 -0.21
CA ILE A 195 -14.80 15.23 -0.57
C ILE A 195 -16.07 14.80 0.15
N PRO A 196 -17.15 14.47 -0.58
CA PRO A 196 -18.31 13.78 -0.01
C PRO A 196 -17.93 12.38 0.47
N GLU A 197 -18.51 11.94 1.58
CA GLU A 197 -18.27 10.61 2.18
C GLU A 197 -18.47 9.48 1.16
N SER A 198 -19.58 9.52 0.41
CA SER A 198 -19.91 8.53 -0.63
C SER A 198 -18.85 8.42 -1.74
N ASP A 199 -18.22 9.54 -2.09
CA ASP A 199 -17.25 9.59 -3.17
C ASP A 199 -15.90 9.06 -2.68
N GLY A 200 -15.60 9.28 -1.40
CA GLY A 200 -14.48 8.66 -0.71
C GLY A 200 -14.62 7.15 -0.57
N GLU A 201 -15.78 6.66 -0.14
CA GLU A 201 -16.09 5.23 -0.06
C GLU A 201 -15.94 4.55 -1.43
N ASP A 202 -16.51 5.15 -2.48
CA ASP A 202 -16.41 4.64 -3.85
C ASP A 202 -14.95 4.60 -4.36
N TYR A 203 -14.16 5.63 -4.07
CA TYR A 203 -12.74 5.63 -4.37
C TYR A 203 -11.99 4.51 -3.61
N ALA A 204 -12.28 4.33 -2.32
CA ALA A 204 -11.65 3.28 -1.51
C ALA A 204 -11.96 1.88 -2.06
N ASP A 205 -13.21 1.64 -2.49
CA ASP A 205 -13.64 0.40 -3.13
C ASP A 205 -12.87 0.13 -4.44
N ILE A 206 -12.66 1.15 -5.27
CA ILE A 206 -11.90 1.04 -6.52
C ILE A 206 -10.46 0.62 -6.25
N VAL A 207 -9.78 1.29 -5.31
CA VAL A 207 -8.37 0.99 -4.97
C VAL A 207 -8.25 -0.39 -4.33
N SER A 208 -9.18 -0.75 -3.44
CA SER A 208 -9.24 -2.08 -2.82
C SER A 208 -9.43 -3.18 -3.86
N THR A 209 -10.28 -2.93 -4.86
CA THR A 209 -10.47 -3.86 -5.98
C THR A 209 -9.19 -4.04 -6.80
N MET A 210 -8.41 -2.97 -7.03
CA MET A 210 -7.10 -3.10 -7.68
C MET A 210 -6.16 -4.01 -6.89
N ALA A 211 -6.11 -3.88 -5.56
CA ALA A 211 -5.28 -4.71 -4.71
C ALA A 211 -5.72 -6.19 -4.72
N ASP A 212 -7.02 -6.45 -4.66
CA ASP A 212 -7.54 -7.83 -4.73
C ASP A 212 -7.24 -8.52 -6.06
N MET A 213 -7.07 -7.74 -7.14
CA MET A 213 -6.67 -8.25 -8.46
C MET A 213 -5.18 -8.61 -8.54
N LEU A 214 -4.36 -8.18 -7.58
CA LEU A 214 -2.90 -8.30 -7.58
C LEU A 214 -2.37 -8.90 -6.25
N PRO A 215 -2.72 -10.15 -5.91
CA PRO A 215 -2.38 -10.74 -4.60
C PRO A 215 -0.88 -10.91 -4.33
N ASP A 216 -0.05 -10.91 -5.39
CA ASP A 216 1.41 -11.04 -5.28
C ASP A 216 2.12 -9.67 -5.32
N CYS A 217 1.38 -8.56 -5.32
CA CYS A 217 1.90 -7.19 -5.41
C CYS A 217 1.55 -6.39 -4.16
N LYS A 218 2.50 -5.61 -3.63
CA LYS A 218 2.19 -4.67 -2.54
C LYS A 218 1.52 -3.44 -3.13
N VAL A 219 0.30 -3.13 -2.69
CA VAL A 219 -0.45 -1.97 -3.18
C VAL A 219 -0.43 -0.86 -2.14
N TYR A 220 0.01 0.33 -2.57
CA TYR A 220 0.08 1.53 -1.75
C TYR A 220 -0.90 2.59 -2.26
N CYS A 221 -1.54 3.31 -1.34
CA CYS A 221 -2.47 4.40 -1.69
C CYS A 221 -2.04 5.70 -1.05
N GLY A 222 -1.89 6.75 -1.86
CA GLY A 222 -1.58 8.10 -1.41
C GLY A 222 -2.52 9.11 -2.03
N ILE A 223 -3.26 9.85 -1.19
CA ILE A 223 -4.06 11.00 -1.58
C ILE A 223 -3.30 12.26 -1.19
N ILE A 224 -3.02 13.11 -2.18
CA ILE A 224 -2.19 14.30 -2.02
C ILE A 224 -3.05 15.47 -1.56
N PRO A 225 -2.91 15.99 -0.33
CA PRO A 225 -3.66 17.17 0.07
C PRO A 225 -3.34 18.36 -0.86
N THR A 226 -4.22 19.34 -0.92
CA THR A 226 -4.03 20.55 -1.72
C THR A 226 -3.47 21.68 -0.86
N ALA A 227 -2.88 22.68 -1.50
CA ALA A 227 -2.35 23.87 -0.85
C ALA A 227 -3.33 24.55 0.13
N SER A 228 -4.65 24.46 -0.10
CA SER A 228 -5.64 25.12 0.75
C SER A 228 -5.66 24.59 2.19
N GLU A 229 -5.33 23.32 2.40
CA GLU A 229 -5.31 22.76 3.75
C GLU A 229 -4.07 23.17 4.54
N PHE A 230 -3.04 23.70 3.90
CA PHE A 230 -1.86 24.23 4.59
C PHE A 230 -1.94 25.75 4.74
N TYR A 231 -2.34 26.45 3.67
CA TYR A 231 -2.11 27.88 3.54
C TYR A 231 -3.36 28.73 3.59
N ALA A 232 -4.55 28.18 3.35
CA ALA A 232 -5.77 28.98 3.39
C ALA A 232 -6.08 29.46 4.83
N ALA A 233 -6.64 30.66 4.94
CA ALA A 233 -7.15 31.16 6.21
C ALA A 233 -8.19 30.17 6.78
N LYS A 234 -8.17 29.96 8.10
CA LYS A 234 -8.94 28.92 8.80
C LYS A 234 -10.43 28.91 8.50
N VAL A 235 -11.02 30.07 8.25
CA VAL A 235 -12.46 30.20 7.93
C VAL A 235 -12.83 29.63 6.55
N TYR A 236 -11.87 29.41 5.67
CA TYR A 236 -12.05 28.86 4.31
C TYR A 236 -11.70 27.38 4.20
N LYS A 237 -11.25 26.76 5.30
CA LYS A 237 -11.01 25.32 5.30
C LYS A 237 -12.31 24.55 5.23
N THR A 238 -12.29 23.52 4.42
CA THR A 238 -13.40 22.58 4.21
C THR A 238 -13.19 21.29 4.99
N ASN A 239 -12.00 21.09 5.58
CA ASN A 239 -11.65 19.97 6.46
C ASN A 239 -11.75 18.62 5.75
N TYR A 240 -11.46 18.58 4.44
CA TYR A 240 -11.50 17.32 3.67
C TYR A 240 -10.37 16.37 4.03
N LEU A 241 -9.39 16.80 4.84
CA LEU A 241 -8.38 15.93 5.42
C LEU A 241 -8.99 14.84 6.30
N SER A 242 -10.10 15.14 6.99
CA SER A 242 -10.90 14.10 7.68
C SER A 242 -11.44 13.09 6.69
N ALA A 243 -11.94 13.54 5.53
CA ALA A 243 -12.45 12.63 4.51
C ALA A 243 -11.32 11.77 3.90
N ILE A 244 -10.09 12.28 3.80
CA ILE A 244 -8.92 11.46 3.42
C ILE A 244 -8.66 10.37 4.47
N SER A 245 -8.72 10.70 5.77
CA SER A 245 -8.65 9.70 6.85
C SER A 245 -9.75 8.64 6.70
N ASP A 246 -10.99 9.06 6.46
CA ASP A 246 -12.14 8.17 6.31
C ASP A 246 -11.98 7.23 5.10
N ILE A 247 -11.38 7.71 4.00
CA ILE A 247 -11.03 6.89 2.84
C ILE A 247 -10.01 5.83 3.23
N TYR A 248 -8.92 6.21 3.90
CA TYR A 248 -7.89 5.26 4.29
C TYR A 248 -8.39 4.21 5.29
N ASN A 249 -9.33 4.57 6.16
CA ASN A 249 -10.01 3.63 7.05
C ASN A 249 -10.98 2.68 6.32
N SER A 250 -11.45 3.07 5.14
CA SER A 250 -12.35 2.28 4.29
C SER A 250 -11.62 1.38 3.28
N LEU A 251 -10.29 1.53 3.13
CA LEU A 251 -9.48 0.65 2.28
C LEU A 251 -9.46 -0.78 2.83
N SER A 252 -9.37 -1.78 1.94
CA SER A 252 -9.15 -3.16 2.35
C SER A 252 -7.78 -3.36 3.01
N GLU A 253 -7.64 -4.45 3.77
CA GLU A 253 -6.38 -4.82 4.44
C GLU A 253 -5.22 -5.08 3.47
N ASN A 254 -5.52 -5.26 2.18
CA ASN A 254 -4.53 -5.47 1.12
C ASN A 254 -3.92 -4.17 0.58
N VAL A 255 -4.39 -3.00 1.06
CA VAL A 255 -3.87 -1.69 0.65
C VAL A 255 -3.14 -1.03 1.81
N ILE A 256 -1.93 -0.57 1.56
CA ILE A 256 -1.09 0.16 2.52
C ILE A 256 -1.22 1.67 2.23
N PRO A 257 -2.03 2.43 2.99
CA PRO A 257 -2.05 3.87 2.81
C PRO A 257 -0.76 4.52 3.34
N PHE A 258 -0.41 5.68 2.82
CA PHE A 258 0.70 6.48 3.33
C PHE A 258 0.32 7.94 3.52
N ASN A 259 0.71 8.51 4.67
CA ASN A 259 0.17 9.78 5.14
C ASN A 259 0.99 10.97 4.61
N ILE A 260 0.67 11.39 3.38
CA ILE A 260 1.31 12.54 2.74
C ILE A 260 1.09 13.83 3.54
N GLU A 261 -0.03 13.98 4.24
CA GLU A 261 -0.31 15.23 4.95
C GLU A 261 0.71 15.53 6.03
N ARG A 262 1.00 14.56 6.90
CA ARG A 262 1.84 14.79 8.08
C ARG A 262 3.19 15.37 7.67
N ILE A 263 3.85 14.72 6.71
CA ILE A 263 5.16 15.17 6.24
C ILE A 263 5.08 16.52 5.50
N MET A 264 4.00 16.77 4.75
CA MET A 264 3.81 18.06 4.09
C MET A 264 3.56 19.18 5.12
N MET A 265 2.84 18.90 6.20
CA MET A 265 2.60 19.85 7.29
C MET A 265 3.88 20.17 8.06
N GLU A 266 4.67 19.15 8.37
CA GLU A 266 5.97 19.29 9.06
C GLU A 266 6.96 20.17 8.27
N ASN A 267 6.75 20.33 6.96
CA ASN A 267 7.58 21.12 6.05
C ASN A 267 6.79 22.24 5.35
N ALA A 268 5.66 22.68 5.91
CA ALA A 268 4.80 23.71 5.32
C ALA A 268 5.41 25.13 5.38
N ASP A 269 6.52 25.31 6.09
CA ASP A 269 7.32 26.54 6.06
C ASP A 269 8.22 26.64 4.82
N GLU A 270 8.40 25.52 4.11
CA GLU A 270 9.14 25.44 2.88
C GLU A 270 8.25 25.66 1.65
N TYR A 271 8.90 25.82 0.50
CA TYR A 271 8.23 26.12 -0.76
C TYR A 271 7.73 24.85 -1.45
N ILE A 272 6.74 24.19 -0.83
CA ILE A 272 6.25 22.85 -1.22
C ILE A 272 5.04 22.88 -2.18
N TYR A 273 4.38 24.03 -2.38
CA TYR A 273 3.38 24.25 -3.43
C TYR A 273 3.68 25.51 -4.22
N PHE A 274 3.33 25.48 -5.51
CA PHE A 274 3.31 26.68 -6.33
C PHE A 274 2.15 27.58 -5.91
N LYS A 275 2.35 28.90 -5.99
CA LYS A 275 1.31 29.89 -5.68
C LYS A 275 0.34 30.10 -6.84
N THR A 276 0.84 29.91 -8.05
CA THR A 276 0.14 30.19 -9.31
C THR A 276 -0.19 28.93 -10.10
N ASP A 277 0.09 27.75 -9.54
CA ASP A 277 -0.26 26.45 -10.08
C ASP A 277 -1.03 25.64 -9.05
N HIS A 278 -1.84 24.70 -9.52
CA HIS A 278 -2.56 23.76 -8.66
C HIS A 278 -1.66 22.70 -8.03
N HIS A 279 -0.50 22.41 -8.61
CA HIS A 279 0.39 21.35 -8.14
C HIS A 279 1.30 21.74 -6.97
N TRP A 280 1.82 20.72 -6.30
CA TRP A 280 3.02 20.84 -5.47
C TRP A 280 4.27 21.26 -6.28
N THR A 281 5.34 21.65 -5.59
CA THR A 281 6.67 21.80 -6.21
C THR A 281 7.39 20.45 -6.29
N HIS A 282 8.57 20.40 -6.94
CA HIS A 282 9.41 19.18 -6.92
C HIS A 282 9.80 18.78 -5.48
N LEU A 283 10.01 19.78 -4.62
CA LEU A 283 10.27 19.60 -3.19
C LEU A 283 9.02 19.09 -2.43
N GLY A 284 7.83 19.59 -2.76
CA GLY A 284 6.59 19.04 -2.20
C GLY A 284 6.39 17.56 -2.57
N SER A 285 6.65 17.20 -3.84
CA SER A 285 6.56 15.79 -4.27
C SER A 285 7.63 14.91 -3.63
N TYR A 286 8.81 15.46 -3.29
CA TYR A 286 9.86 14.77 -2.55
C TYR A 286 9.40 14.34 -1.15
N TYR A 287 8.68 15.21 -0.44
CA TYR A 287 8.16 14.87 0.89
C TYR A 287 7.15 13.72 0.81
N ALA A 288 6.26 13.73 -0.17
CA ALA A 288 5.37 12.59 -0.40
C ALA A 288 6.16 11.30 -0.73
N TYR A 289 7.23 11.41 -1.52
CA TYR A 289 8.14 10.29 -1.82
C TYR A 289 8.83 9.76 -0.55
N ARG A 290 9.27 10.63 0.37
CA ARG A 290 9.85 10.21 1.65
C ARG A 290 8.87 9.45 2.53
N GLU A 291 7.61 9.90 2.59
CA GLU A 291 6.57 9.17 3.30
C GLU A 291 6.32 7.80 2.64
N PHE A 292 6.24 7.74 1.31
CA PHE A 292 6.16 6.48 0.58
C PHE A 292 7.34 5.55 0.90
N CYS A 293 8.58 6.07 0.91
CA CYS A 293 9.75 5.29 1.29
C CYS A 293 9.63 4.70 2.70
N SER A 294 9.09 5.49 3.65
CA SER A 294 8.92 5.05 5.03
C SER A 294 7.99 3.85 5.18
N VAL A 295 6.90 3.78 4.39
CA VAL A 295 5.96 2.64 4.43
C VAL A 295 6.39 1.46 3.56
N SER A 296 7.11 1.72 2.47
CA SER A 296 7.59 0.68 1.55
C SER A 296 8.89 0.01 1.99
N GLY A 297 9.58 0.61 2.98
CA GLY A 297 10.90 0.18 3.43
C GLY A 297 12.01 0.56 2.46
N ASN A 298 11.75 1.46 1.50
CA ASN A 298 12.79 2.06 0.67
C ASN A 298 13.57 3.13 1.45
N ILE A 299 14.81 3.37 1.01
CA ILE A 299 15.64 4.44 1.56
C ILE A 299 15.51 5.65 0.64
N PRO A 300 14.97 6.79 1.12
CA PRO A 300 14.87 7.98 0.29
C PRO A 300 16.27 8.54 0.02
N ALA A 301 16.48 9.06 -1.17
CA ALA A 301 17.70 9.81 -1.48
C ALA A 301 17.72 11.15 -0.74
N GLU A 302 18.88 11.57 -0.24
CA GLU A 302 19.04 12.86 0.46
C GLU A 302 19.16 14.02 -0.54
N LEU A 303 18.51 15.16 -0.26
CA LEU A 303 18.42 16.28 -1.22
C LEU A 303 19.79 16.91 -1.56
N ASP A 304 20.75 16.89 -0.63
CA ASP A 304 22.09 17.46 -0.83
C ASP A 304 22.96 16.64 -1.79
N GLU A 305 22.50 15.45 -2.20
CA GLU A 305 23.17 14.61 -3.19
C GLU A 305 22.81 15.00 -4.63
N PHE A 306 21.79 15.84 -4.85
CA PHE A 306 21.28 16.17 -6.17
C PHE A 306 21.88 17.48 -6.71
N GLU A 307 22.19 17.50 -8.01
CA GLU A 307 22.40 18.76 -8.72
C GLU A 307 21.06 19.49 -8.86
N THR A 308 21.06 20.79 -8.63
CA THR A 308 19.84 21.60 -8.65
C THR A 308 19.82 22.59 -9.80
N GLU A 309 18.66 22.74 -10.43
CA GLU A 309 18.39 23.79 -11.43
C GLU A 309 17.21 24.67 -10.99
N THR A 310 17.15 25.90 -11.49
CA THR A 310 16.05 26.82 -11.17
C THR A 310 15.57 27.57 -12.41
N ILE A 311 14.25 27.63 -12.57
CA ILE A 311 13.57 28.38 -13.63
C ILE A 311 12.68 29.44 -12.97
N ASP A 312 13.01 30.71 -13.17
CA ASP A 312 12.24 31.83 -12.62
C ASP A 312 11.10 32.29 -13.54
N GLY A 313 10.11 32.94 -12.93
CA GLY A 313 9.03 33.62 -13.67
C GLY A 313 7.92 32.67 -14.13
N TYR A 314 7.77 31.53 -13.46
CA TYR A 314 6.73 30.57 -13.74
C TYR A 314 5.34 31.14 -13.39
N LEU A 315 4.42 31.08 -14.35
CA LEU A 315 3.00 31.34 -14.12
C LEU A 315 2.27 30.04 -14.44
N GLY A 316 1.74 29.39 -13.42
CA GLY A 316 1.12 28.09 -13.52
C GLY A 316 -0.31 28.09 -14.06
N SER A 317 -0.95 26.93 -13.93
CA SER A 317 -2.31 26.66 -14.42
C SER A 317 -3.35 27.69 -13.98
N TRP A 318 -3.23 28.25 -12.76
CA TRP A 318 -4.15 29.25 -12.26
C TRP A 318 -4.08 30.56 -13.04
N GLY A 319 -2.93 30.89 -13.65
CA GLY A 319 -2.85 31.98 -14.61
C GLY A 319 -3.75 31.76 -15.82
N GLY A 320 -3.80 30.54 -16.36
CA GLY A 320 -4.72 30.19 -17.45
C GLY A 320 -6.19 30.20 -17.01
N VAL A 321 -6.48 29.60 -15.85
CA VAL A 321 -7.86 29.51 -15.31
C VAL A 321 -8.43 30.90 -15.02
N THR A 322 -7.62 31.82 -14.49
CA THR A 322 -8.07 33.17 -14.11
C THR A 322 -7.96 34.21 -15.23
N ASP A 323 -7.61 33.81 -16.45
CA ASP A 323 -7.45 34.72 -17.58
C ASP A 323 -8.71 35.58 -17.82
N GLY A 324 -8.50 36.86 -18.12
CA GLY A 324 -9.56 37.86 -18.26
C GLY A 324 -10.22 38.35 -16.96
N THR A 325 -9.75 37.92 -15.78
CA THR A 325 -10.24 38.40 -14.47
C THR A 325 -9.16 39.19 -13.72
N ASP A 326 -9.53 39.89 -12.64
CA ASP A 326 -8.55 40.57 -11.77
C ASP A 326 -7.55 39.57 -11.16
N GLY A 327 -7.99 38.32 -10.93
CA GLY A 327 -7.15 37.25 -10.39
C GLY A 327 -5.91 36.96 -11.22
N TYR A 328 -5.99 37.08 -12.55
CA TYR A 328 -4.82 36.95 -13.44
C TYR A 328 -3.73 37.96 -13.09
N GLY A 329 -4.12 39.22 -12.84
CA GLY A 329 -3.19 40.29 -12.49
C GLY A 329 -2.53 40.05 -11.13
N MET A 330 -3.29 39.49 -10.17
CA MET A 330 -2.82 39.15 -8.84
C MET A 330 -1.80 38.01 -8.87
N LEU A 331 -2.11 36.91 -9.56
CA LEU A 331 -1.21 35.77 -9.72
C LEU A 331 0.02 36.13 -10.58
N SER A 332 -0.13 36.95 -11.61
CA SER A 332 0.99 37.45 -12.41
C SER A 332 1.99 38.29 -11.61
N ALA A 333 1.56 38.91 -10.49
CA ALA A 333 2.45 39.62 -9.58
C ALA A 333 3.23 38.68 -8.64
N SER A 334 2.84 37.40 -8.56
CA SER A 334 3.36 36.40 -7.61
C SER A 334 3.91 35.18 -8.34
N ARG A 335 4.52 35.40 -9.51
CA ARG A 335 5.11 34.33 -10.33
C ARG A 335 6.08 33.51 -9.50
N ASP A 336 5.95 32.21 -9.69
CA ASP A 336 6.70 31.18 -9.02
C ASP A 336 8.09 31.00 -9.63
N ARG A 337 8.91 30.22 -8.94
CA ARG A 337 10.10 29.57 -9.50
C ARG A 337 9.89 28.06 -9.53
N ILE A 338 10.44 27.36 -10.51
CA ILE A 338 10.52 25.89 -10.53
C ILE A 338 11.93 25.52 -10.09
N GLU A 339 12.05 24.93 -8.91
CA GLU A 339 13.28 24.35 -8.39
C GLU A 339 13.29 22.85 -8.71
N LEU A 340 14.38 22.37 -9.29
CA LEU A 340 14.51 21.02 -9.85
C LEU A 340 15.69 20.30 -9.21
N PHE A 341 15.51 19.01 -8.94
CA PHE A 341 16.56 18.10 -8.47
C PHE A 341 16.86 17.08 -9.56
N LEU A 342 18.03 17.17 -10.18
CA LEU A 342 18.36 16.40 -11.39
C LEU A 342 18.71 14.94 -11.05
N PRO A 343 18.28 13.96 -11.87
CA PRO A 343 18.51 12.54 -11.60
C PRO A 343 20.00 12.21 -11.49
N LYS A 344 20.38 11.45 -10.46
CA LYS A 344 21.77 11.00 -10.24
C LYS A 344 22.08 9.68 -10.95
N VAL A 345 21.04 8.92 -11.27
CA VAL A 345 21.09 7.64 -11.98
C VAL A 345 20.86 7.88 -13.46
N HIS A 346 21.43 7.02 -14.30
CA HIS A 346 21.10 7.02 -15.71
C HIS A 346 19.71 6.41 -15.88
N CYS A 347 18.84 7.09 -16.63
CA CYS A 347 17.50 6.63 -16.92
C CYS A 347 17.23 6.67 -18.43
N GLU A 348 16.62 5.61 -18.95
CA GLU A 348 16.02 5.57 -20.29
C GLU A 348 14.51 5.56 -20.11
N ALA A 349 13.80 6.53 -20.70
CA ALA A 349 12.36 6.65 -20.59
C ALA A 349 11.70 6.79 -21.97
N ALA A 350 10.57 6.11 -22.15
CA ALA A 350 9.77 6.23 -23.36
C ALA A 350 8.27 6.22 -23.04
N ALA A 351 7.52 6.99 -23.81
CA ALA A 351 6.07 7.06 -23.75
C ALA A 351 5.42 6.15 -24.81
N TYR A 352 4.31 5.53 -24.45
CA TYR A 352 3.54 4.57 -25.24
C TYR A 352 2.06 4.91 -25.19
N SER A 353 1.34 4.56 -26.26
CA SER A 353 -0.12 4.80 -26.35
C SER A 353 -0.97 3.63 -25.84
N ASP A 354 -0.37 2.46 -25.65
CA ASP A 354 -1.02 1.19 -25.39
C ASP A 354 -0.44 0.46 -24.16
N MET A 355 -1.22 -0.46 -23.60
CA MET A 355 -0.82 -1.20 -22.40
C MET A 355 0.26 -2.26 -22.68
N GLU A 356 0.35 -2.74 -23.92
CA GLU A 356 1.36 -3.70 -24.36
C GLU A 356 2.73 -3.05 -24.65
N LEU A 357 2.86 -1.74 -24.46
CA LEU A 357 4.09 -0.98 -24.72
C LEU A 357 4.70 -1.27 -26.11
N GLU A 358 3.88 -1.57 -27.11
CA GLU A 358 4.32 -1.86 -28.49
C GLU A 358 4.30 -0.58 -29.34
N ASN A 359 3.36 0.32 -29.07
CA ASN A 359 3.18 1.57 -29.82
C ASN A 359 3.88 2.74 -29.13
N LYS A 360 5.21 2.75 -29.25
CA LYS A 360 6.04 3.86 -28.77
C LYS A 360 5.69 5.18 -29.45
N ILE A 361 5.35 6.19 -28.67
CA ILE A 361 5.12 7.57 -29.10
C ILE A 361 6.46 8.26 -29.33
N ARG A 362 7.33 8.27 -28.31
CA ARG A 362 8.65 8.93 -28.30
C ARG A 362 9.49 8.48 -27.11
N ASP A 363 10.80 8.67 -27.20
CA ASP A 363 11.65 8.76 -26.00
C ASP A 363 11.32 10.07 -25.27
N ILE A 364 11.40 10.07 -23.94
CA ILE A 364 11.15 11.26 -23.13
C ILE A 364 12.32 11.51 -22.17
N GLU A 365 12.50 12.77 -21.80
CA GLU A 365 13.38 13.13 -20.68
C GLU A 365 12.61 13.11 -19.36
N LEU A 366 13.27 12.64 -18.28
CA LEU A 366 12.66 12.63 -16.95
C LEU A 366 12.42 14.06 -16.43
N ILE A 367 13.36 14.96 -16.73
CA ILE A 367 13.29 16.40 -16.49
C ILE A 367 13.73 17.13 -17.77
N ASP A 368 12.78 17.58 -18.58
CA ASP A 368 13.01 18.27 -19.87
C ASP A 368 13.24 19.77 -19.64
N LEU A 369 14.51 20.17 -19.52
CA LEU A 369 14.90 21.57 -19.26
C LEU A 369 14.51 22.56 -20.37
N SER A 370 14.08 22.07 -21.54
CA SER A 370 13.54 22.92 -22.60
C SER A 370 12.14 23.47 -22.26
N ARG A 371 11.40 22.78 -21.39
CA ARG A 371 10.10 23.21 -20.89
C ARG A 371 10.24 24.23 -19.77
N LYS A 372 9.21 25.07 -19.62
CA LYS A 372 9.14 26.18 -18.66
C LYS A 372 7.83 26.19 -17.88
N ASN A 373 7.15 25.05 -17.86
CA ASN A 373 5.90 24.80 -17.15
C ASN A 373 5.99 23.46 -16.41
N TYR A 374 4.93 23.08 -15.71
CA TYR A 374 4.89 21.84 -14.93
C TYR A 374 5.07 20.55 -15.76
N GLU A 375 4.87 20.57 -17.07
CA GLU A 375 5.16 19.43 -17.96
C GLU A 375 6.67 19.16 -18.11
N ILE A 376 7.54 19.90 -17.41
CA ILE A 376 8.97 19.61 -17.31
C ILE A 376 9.25 18.20 -16.77
N PHE A 377 8.39 17.68 -15.89
CA PHE A 377 8.52 16.32 -15.36
C PHE A 377 7.88 15.31 -16.30
N ILE A 378 8.63 14.27 -16.69
CA ILE A 378 8.23 13.18 -17.62
C ILE A 378 7.54 13.65 -18.90
N GLU A 379 7.81 14.88 -19.33
CA GLU A 379 7.15 15.54 -20.47
C GLU A 379 5.61 15.56 -20.39
N GLY A 380 5.06 15.61 -19.17
CA GLY A 380 3.63 15.71 -18.91
C GLY A 380 2.86 14.38 -18.93
N ASP A 381 1.58 14.46 -19.28
CA ASP A 381 0.63 13.37 -19.12
C ASP A 381 0.61 12.44 -20.33
N ASN A 382 1.50 11.45 -20.30
CA ASN A 382 1.57 10.39 -21.31
C ASN A 382 0.70 9.18 -20.88
N PRO A 383 0.08 8.43 -21.82
CA PRO A 383 -0.77 7.29 -21.46
C PRO A 383 -0.03 6.25 -20.62
N ALA A 384 1.05 5.68 -21.18
CA ALA A 384 1.97 4.84 -20.43
C ALA A 384 3.41 5.35 -20.64
N VAL A 385 4.21 5.32 -19.58
CA VAL A 385 5.65 5.55 -19.63
C VAL A 385 6.34 4.36 -19.01
N HIS A 386 7.40 3.87 -19.66
CA HIS A 386 8.35 2.94 -19.05
C HIS A 386 9.68 3.65 -18.86
N ILE A 387 10.16 3.66 -17.62
CA ILE A 387 11.47 4.18 -17.24
C ILE A 387 12.31 2.99 -16.77
N ARG A 388 13.50 2.83 -17.38
CA ARG A 388 14.54 1.90 -16.92
C ARG A 388 15.68 2.67 -16.31
N THR A 389 16.23 2.17 -15.21
CA THR A 389 17.32 2.84 -14.49
C THR A 389 18.50 1.91 -14.28
N ASP A 390 19.65 2.49 -13.92
CA ASP A 390 20.79 1.76 -13.39
C ASP A 390 20.89 1.84 -11.85
N ALA A 391 19.75 1.93 -11.15
CA ALA A 391 19.70 1.89 -9.68
C ALA A 391 20.21 0.55 -9.11
N ASN A 392 20.13 -0.54 -9.89
CA ASN A 392 20.54 -1.90 -9.54
C ASN A 392 19.85 -2.42 -8.26
N SER A 393 18.57 -2.08 -8.07
CA SER A 393 17.81 -2.49 -6.90
C SER A 393 17.19 -3.89 -7.04
N GLY A 394 17.01 -4.37 -8.27
CA GLY A 394 16.24 -5.57 -8.60
C GLY A 394 14.74 -5.41 -8.36
N LYS A 395 14.26 -4.20 -8.09
CA LYS A 395 12.85 -3.90 -7.79
C LYS A 395 12.17 -3.20 -8.96
N SER A 396 10.87 -3.42 -9.04
CA SER A 396 9.98 -2.87 -10.07
C SER A 396 8.72 -2.27 -9.46
N VAL A 397 8.21 -1.18 -10.04
CA VAL A 397 7.02 -0.48 -9.55
C VAL A 397 6.14 0.01 -10.68
N CYS A 398 4.82 -0.07 -10.48
CA CYS A 398 3.84 0.61 -11.31
C CYS A 398 3.19 1.73 -10.49
N ILE A 399 3.00 2.91 -11.10
CA ILE A 399 2.26 4.02 -10.51
C ILE A 399 1.08 4.41 -11.40
N ILE A 400 -0.12 4.37 -10.81
CA ILE A 400 -1.35 4.90 -11.37
C ILE A 400 -1.53 6.32 -10.85
N LYS A 401 -1.56 7.28 -11.78
CA LYS A 401 -1.50 8.71 -11.42
C LYS A 401 -2.31 9.60 -12.36
N GLU A 402 -2.50 10.85 -11.92
CA GLU A 402 -2.76 12.00 -12.77
C GLU A 402 -1.59 13.01 -12.70
N SER A 403 -1.77 14.27 -13.08
CA SER A 403 -0.65 15.20 -13.29
C SER A 403 0.22 15.46 -12.05
N TYR A 404 -0.28 15.36 -10.81
CA TYR A 404 0.61 15.45 -9.63
C TYR A 404 1.71 14.39 -9.66
N GLY A 405 1.40 13.19 -10.15
CA GLY A 405 2.35 12.07 -10.24
C GLY A 405 3.56 12.37 -11.13
N ASN A 406 3.50 13.36 -12.03
CA ASN A 406 4.61 13.67 -12.94
C ASN A 406 5.90 13.98 -12.17
N ALA A 407 5.84 14.85 -11.16
CA ALA A 407 6.99 15.17 -10.33
C ALA A 407 7.35 14.01 -9.39
N PHE A 408 6.37 13.30 -8.83
CA PHE A 408 6.61 12.18 -7.92
C PHE A 408 7.35 11.02 -8.60
N SER A 409 6.97 10.67 -9.83
CA SER A 409 7.60 9.59 -10.60
C SER A 409 9.09 9.80 -10.83
N THR A 410 9.56 11.06 -10.84
CA THR A 410 11.00 11.37 -10.97
C THR A 410 11.83 10.94 -9.76
N TRP A 411 11.21 10.75 -8.59
CA TRP A 411 11.91 10.29 -7.39
C TRP A 411 12.06 8.77 -7.32
N LEU A 412 11.13 8.03 -7.95
CA LEU A 412 11.14 6.57 -7.95
C LEU A 412 12.40 6.00 -8.61
N VAL A 413 13.03 6.72 -9.53
CA VAL A 413 14.26 6.26 -10.20
C VAL A 413 15.42 5.97 -9.25
N ASN A 414 15.37 6.48 -8.01
CA ASN A 414 16.40 6.22 -7.01
C ASN A 414 16.28 4.84 -6.34
N ASN A 415 15.13 4.14 -6.48
CA ASN A 415 14.89 2.87 -5.78
C ASN A 415 14.46 1.71 -6.68
N TYR A 416 14.15 1.93 -7.95
CA TYR A 416 13.59 0.92 -8.85
C TYR A 416 14.33 0.86 -10.18
N ASP A 417 14.53 -0.35 -10.67
CA ASP A 417 15.15 -0.63 -11.97
C ASP A 417 14.14 -0.46 -13.10
N ASP A 418 12.88 -0.87 -12.89
CA ASP A 418 11.77 -0.77 -13.83
C ASP A 418 10.61 0.00 -13.20
N ILE A 419 10.21 1.12 -13.83
CA ILE A 419 9.11 1.98 -13.38
C ILE A 419 8.11 2.15 -14.51
N TYR A 420 6.86 1.79 -14.25
CA TYR A 420 5.74 1.99 -15.15
C TYR A 420 4.88 3.13 -14.63
N VAL A 421 4.70 4.20 -15.41
CA VAL A 421 3.84 5.33 -15.04
C VAL A 421 2.63 5.35 -15.96
N ILE A 422 1.44 5.17 -15.38
CA ILE A 422 0.19 5.05 -16.11
C ILE A 422 -0.70 6.23 -15.78
N ASP A 423 -1.00 7.06 -16.78
CA ASP A 423 -2.02 8.09 -16.67
C ASP A 423 -3.38 7.50 -17.01
N TYR A 424 -4.14 7.16 -15.97
CA TYR A 424 -5.40 6.42 -16.11
C TYR A 424 -6.45 7.18 -16.94
N ARG A 425 -6.35 8.51 -17.04
CA ARG A 425 -7.29 9.36 -17.80
C ARG A 425 -7.17 9.15 -19.31
N GLN A 426 -6.05 8.59 -19.77
CA GLN A 426 -5.79 8.34 -21.18
C GLN A 426 -6.40 7.03 -21.69
N PHE A 427 -6.88 6.18 -20.78
CA PHE A 427 -7.45 4.87 -21.08
C PHE A 427 -8.95 4.80 -20.78
N ASN A 428 -9.62 3.82 -21.35
CA ASN A 428 -10.99 3.41 -21.04
C ASN A 428 -12.05 4.52 -21.27
N GLY A 429 -11.84 5.41 -22.24
CA GLY A 429 -12.96 6.05 -22.97
C GLY A 429 -13.34 7.50 -22.66
N ASN A 430 -12.64 8.24 -21.79
CA ASN A 430 -12.95 9.67 -21.56
C ASN A 430 -12.11 10.65 -22.41
N SER A 431 -11.03 10.19 -23.03
CA SER A 431 -10.12 11.00 -23.86
C SER A 431 -10.44 10.98 -25.37
N GLY A 432 -11.52 10.29 -25.77
CA GLY A 432 -11.87 10.09 -27.19
C GLY A 432 -11.02 9.05 -27.91
N ASN A 433 -10.14 8.35 -27.20
CA ASN A 433 -9.33 7.24 -27.70
C ASN A 433 -9.90 5.90 -27.19
N ASP A 434 -9.84 4.85 -28.01
CA ASP A 434 -10.34 3.50 -27.69
C ASP A 434 -9.26 2.63 -27.01
N PHE A 435 -8.32 3.27 -26.29
CA PHE A 435 -7.24 2.56 -25.60
C PHE A 435 -7.79 1.86 -24.37
N ARG A 436 -7.55 0.56 -24.26
CA ARG A 436 -7.95 -0.24 -23.10
C ARG A 436 -6.78 -0.42 -22.15
N PHE A 437 -7.08 -0.44 -20.86
CA PHE A 437 -6.11 -0.77 -19.83
C PHE A 437 -6.79 -1.54 -18.71
N ASN A 438 -6.23 -2.69 -18.36
CA ASN A 438 -6.60 -3.45 -17.17
C ASN A 438 -5.35 -3.76 -16.35
N ILE A 439 -5.40 -3.49 -15.05
CA ILE A 439 -4.21 -3.57 -14.19
C ILE A 439 -3.67 -5.00 -14.03
N ASN A 440 -4.54 -6.01 -13.96
CA ASN A 440 -4.14 -7.41 -13.83
C ASN A 440 -3.50 -7.91 -15.13
N ASP A 441 -4.08 -7.56 -16.27
CA ASP A 441 -3.50 -7.92 -17.56
C ASP A 441 -2.16 -7.21 -17.79
N PHE A 442 -2.04 -5.94 -17.39
CA PHE A 442 -0.77 -5.22 -17.44
C PHE A 442 0.29 -5.88 -16.55
N HIS A 443 -0.06 -6.24 -15.31
CA HIS A 443 0.85 -6.94 -14.39
C HIS A 443 1.27 -8.34 -14.90
N ARG A 444 0.43 -9.02 -15.70
CA ARG A 444 0.82 -10.28 -16.35
C ARG A 444 1.83 -10.09 -17.48
N LEU A 445 1.72 -8.99 -18.22
CA LEU A 445 2.67 -8.65 -19.29
C LEU A 445 3.99 -8.13 -18.71
N TYR A 446 3.89 -7.32 -17.66
CA TYR A 446 4.98 -6.65 -16.98
C TYR A 446 4.83 -6.84 -15.47
N PRO A 447 5.32 -7.96 -14.92
CA PRO A 447 5.29 -8.18 -13.48
C PRO A 447 6.03 -7.07 -12.74
N PHE A 448 5.40 -6.50 -11.72
CA PHE A 448 5.98 -5.47 -10.86
C PHE A 448 5.79 -5.77 -9.38
N ASP A 449 6.79 -5.49 -8.54
CA ASP A 449 6.74 -5.84 -7.11
C ASP A 449 5.72 -4.98 -6.34
N GLU A 450 5.55 -3.73 -6.76
CA GLU A 450 4.76 -2.73 -6.04
C GLU A 450 3.85 -1.91 -6.97
N LEU A 451 2.65 -1.58 -6.50
CA LEU A 451 1.71 -0.69 -7.14
C LEU A 451 1.50 0.55 -6.26
N ILE A 452 1.62 1.75 -6.83
CA ILE A 452 1.27 3.00 -6.17
C ILE A 452 0.04 3.58 -6.87
N VAL A 453 -1.05 3.76 -6.13
CA VAL A 453 -2.18 4.57 -6.57
C VAL A 453 -2.04 5.94 -5.92
N LEU A 454 -1.59 6.92 -6.72
CA LEU A 454 -1.35 8.29 -6.26
C LEU A 454 -2.43 9.20 -6.84
N SER A 455 -3.25 9.80 -5.98
CA SER A 455 -4.43 10.55 -6.41
C SER A 455 -4.51 11.94 -5.79
N TYR A 456 -5.04 12.84 -6.59
CA TYR A 456 -5.39 14.19 -6.19
C TYR A 456 -6.84 14.21 -5.64
N PRO A 457 -7.21 15.00 -4.61
CA PRO A 457 -8.58 15.07 -4.09
C PRO A 457 -9.66 15.30 -5.14
N TYR A 458 -9.35 15.99 -6.23
CA TYR A 458 -10.30 16.14 -7.34
C TYR A 458 -10.57 14.82 -8.08
N THR A 459 -9.59 13.92 -8.17
CA THR A 459 -9.80 12.54 -8.65
C THR A 459 -10.81 11.80 -7.79
N VAL A 460 -10.78 12.02 -6.47
CA VAL A 460 -11.72 11.39 -5.54
C VAL A 460 -13.12 11.97 -5.71
N LEU A 461 -13.29 13.28 -5.89
CA LEU A 461 -14.62 13.90 -5.97
C LEU A 461 -15.26 13.86 -7.36
N ALA A 462 -14.48 13.77 -8.44
CA ALA A 462 -15.00 13.86 -9.81
C ALA A 462 -15.42 12.48 -10.35
N ASP A 463 -16.72 12.31 -10.62
CA ASP A 463 -17.31 11.07 -11.13
C ASP A 463 -16.58 10.53 -12.36
N ASP A 464 -16.28 11.39 -13.33
CA ASP A 464 -15.62 11.02 -14.58
C ASP A 464 -14.19 10.50 -14.36
N LEU A 465 -13.47 11.05 -13.39
CA LEU A 465 -12.13 10.58 -13.02
C LEU A 465 -12.18 9.27 -12.23
N ARG A 466 -13.14 9.12 -11.30
CA ARG A 466 -13.36 7.85 -10.60
C ARG A 466 -13.73 6.73 -11.58
N GLU A 467 -14.56 7.02 -12.58
CA GLU A 467 -14.91 6.02 -13.61
C GLU A 467 -13.71 5.64 -14.49
N CYS A 468 -12.81 6.58 -14.82
CA CYS A 468 -11.55 6.22 -15.50
C CYS A 468 -10.69 5.27 -14.64
N LEU A 469 -10.57 5.54 -13.33
CA LEU A 469 -9.86 4.64 -12.41
C LEU A 469 -10.56 3.28 -12.32
N ARG A 470 -11.89 3.25 -12.18
CA ARG A 470 -12.67 2.02 -12.12
C ARG A 470 -12.46 1.16 -13.36
N GLY A 471 -12.39 1.77 -14.55
CA GLY A 471 -12.14 1.08 -15.81
C GLY A 471 -10.86 0.24 -15.83
N LEU A 472 -9.85 0.57 -15.00
CA LEU A 472 -8.63 -0.23 -14.85
C LEU A 472 -8.87 -1.59 -14.17
N THR A 473 -9.96 -1.72 -13.41
CA THR A 473 -10.36 -2.93 -12.67
C THR A 473 -11.38 -3.78 -13.43
N GLU A 474 -12.07 -3.18 -14.41
CA GLU A 474 -13.08 -3.89 -15.17
C GLU A 474 -12.42 -4.84 -16.17
N ASN A 475 -12.87 -6.10 -16.17
CA ASN A 475 -12.54 -7.02 -17.24
C ASN A 475 -13.17 -6.44 -18.50
N GLY A 476 -12.33 -5.97 -19.43
CA GLY A 476 -12.80 -5.50 -20.72
C GLY A 476 -13.79 -6.53 -21.27
N VAL A 477 -15.02 -6.12 -21.55
CA VAL A 477 -15.96 -6.96 -22.28
C VAL A 477 -15.18 -7.45 -23.49
N SER A 478 -14.88 -8.75 -23.48
CA SER A 478 -14.38 -9.50 -24.60
C SER A 478 -15.32 -9.15 -25.74
N ALA A 479 -14.88 -8.29 -26.66
CA ALA A 479 -15.44 -8.28 -27.99
C ALA A 479 -15.20 -9.69 -28.48
N THR A 480 -16.28 -10.47 -28.47
CA THR A 480 -16.34 -11.81 -29.02
C THR A 480 -15.62 -11.79 -30.35
N LEU A 481 -14.50 -12.52 -30.43
CA LEU A 481 -14.05 -13.08 -31.68
C LEU A 481 -15.17 -14.03 -32.13
N ASP A 482 -16.15 -13.47 -32.82
CA ASP A 482 -17.04 -14.24 -33.68
C ASP A 482 -16.16 -14.88 -34.74
N VAL A 483 -15.86 -16.15 -34.49
CA VAL A 483 -15.32 -17.06 -35.50
C VAL A 483 -16.48 -17.37 -36.45
N GLU A 484 -16.46 -16.73 -37.62
CA GLU A 484 -17.00 -17.31 -38.86
C GLU A 484 -15.86 -17.59 -39.86
#